data_AF-A0A1I6JNR8-F1
#
_entry.id   AF-A0A1I6JNR8-F1
#
_cell.length_a   1.000
_cell.length_b   1.000
_cell.length_c   1.000
_cell.angle_alpha   90.00
_cell.angle_beta   90.00
_cell.angle_gamma   90.00
#
_symmetry.space_group_name_H-M   'P 1'
#
loop_
_entity.id
_entity.type
_entity.pdbx_description
1 polymer ?
#
loop_
_entity_poly.entity_id
_entity_poly.type
_entity_poly.pdbx_seq_one_letter_code
_entity_poly.pdbx_strand_id
1 'polypeptide(L)'
;MLSRLDLPTVLLFYNTSLLAGAFAIVHVRRNSCRPEGLMGLATAYLMLAAGAALAWNGEEAALPAAVWTHGSLLLGTAGYAVFHAGILAMSGRRRVHWGLLLTPVLLCFLVGLVTGFPRDNLSRAGVFHAAAVLSLACSAHEMLRNHRLEALPSSRLLAALLALSGGVYTLRLVFILNGTAGSAGFSLAFFVQMFCHFGIALMVATISKERAEVRLAQLADTDPLTGVGNRRWLGTRLPKQLRGHSAVLQLDLDRFKRINDQYGHAAGDAVLVAFASCLKAQLRESDLLARTGGEEFLVYTPNVTEAVARSIAERLRASVEQLQIVEDGTPLPVSTSIGVAWVADGSAPAAACLARADEMLYEAKRDGRNRVAFATMAVQAPDRAA
;
A
#
# COMPACT_ATOMS: atom_id res chain seq x y z
N MET A 1 39.35 2.99 15.71
CA MET A 1 39.07 2.72 14.29
C MET A 1 38.40 3.90 13.58
N LEU A 2 37.45 4.63 14.20
CA LEU A 2 36.78 5.81 13.59
C LEU A 2 37.65 7.08 13.48
N SER A 3 38.81 7.16 14.15
CA SER A 3 39.70 8.32 14.16
C SER A 3 40.61 8.47 12.92
N ARG A 4 40.41 7.66 11.87
CA ARG A 4 41.18 7.69 10.62
C ARG A 4 40.32 7.88 9.36
N LEU A 5 39.08 8.35 9.50
CA LEU A 5 38.23 8.64 8.34
C LEU A 5 38.61 10.00 7.75
N ASP A 6 39.45 9.93 6.71
CA ASP A 6 39.78 11.05 5.86
C ASP A 6 38.51 11.58 5.15
N LEU A 7 38.27 12.89 5.25
CA LEU A 7 37.07 13.57 4.76
C LEU A 7 36.86 13.40 3.24
N PRO A 8 37.88 13.55 2.39
CA PRO A 8 37.86 13.17 0.97
C PRO A 8 37.23 11.82 0.67
N THR A 9 37.74 10.81 1.35
CA THR A 9 37.31 9.43 1.14
C THR A 9 35.83 9.27 1.50
N VAL A 10 35.41 9.86 2.63
CA VAL A 10 34.00 9.80 3.05
C VAL A 10 33.08 10.56 2.08
N LEU A 11 33.49 11.73 1.59
CA LEU A 11 32.70 12.51 0.65
C LEU A 11 32.51 11.78 -0.68
N LEU A 12 33.54 11.05 -1.16
CA LEU A 12 33.43 10.19 -2.33
C LEU A 12 32.36 9.11 -2.13
N PHE A 13 32.41 8.38 -1.01
CA PHE A 13 31.43 7.32 -0.70
C PHE A 13 30.02 7.87 -0.44
N TYR A 14 29.91 9.03 0.20
CA TYR A 14 28.63 9.73 0.35
C TYR A 14 28.04 10.09 -1.01
N ASN A 15 28.86 10.57 -1.95
CA ASN A 15 28.41 10.93 -3.28
C ASN A 15 27.97 9.70 -4.10
N THR A 16 28.71 8.59 -4.00
CA THR A 16 28.30 7.33 -4.67
C THR A 16 26.99 6.79 -4.11
N SER A 17 26.71 6.92 -2.80
CA SER A 17 25.43 6.51 -2.23
C SER A 17 24.27 7.37 -2.71
N LEU A 18 24.48 8.68 -2.91
CA LEU A 18 23.49 9.57 -3.51
C LEU A 18 23.21 9.20 -4.97
N LEU A 19 24.24 8.94 -5.77
CA LEU A 19 24.07 8.52 -7.18
C LEU A 19 23.35 7.17 -7.26
N ALA A 20 23.76 6.18 -6.46
CA ALA A 20 23.12 4.88 -6.40
C ALA A 20 21.64 5.01 -6.00
N GLY A 21 21.33 5.84 -5.00
CA GLY A 21 19.96 6.14 -4.58
C GLY A 21 19.13 6.78 -5.70
N ALA A 22 19.67 7.76 -6.42
CA ALA A 22 18.99 8.39 -7.55
C ALA A 22 18.64 7.37 -8.65
N PHE A 23 19.61 6.55 -9.08
CA PHE A 23 19.38 5.54 -10.12
C PHE A 23 18.38 4.47 -9.68
N ALA A 24 18.45 4.02 -8.42
CA ALA A 24 17.48 3.08 -7.86
C ALA A 24 16.06 3.66 -7.91
N ILE A 25 15.88 4.92 -7.49
CA ILE A 25 14.56 5.59 -7.51
C ILE A 25 14.04 5.76 -8.95
N VAL A 26 14.91 6.10 -9.91
CA VAL A 26 14.54 6.18 -11.34
C VAL A 26 14.09 4.83 -11.88
N HIS A 27 14.81 3.75 -11.54
CA HIS A 27 14.46 2.40 -11.93
C HIS A 27 13.09 2.00 -11.35
N VAL A 28 12.91 2.18 -10.04
CA VAL A 28 11.65 1.89 -9.32
C VAL A 28 10.48 2.62 -9.98
N ARG A 29 10.65 3.91 -10.28
CA ARG A 29 9.60 4.72 -10.91
C ARG A 29 9.04 4.09 -12.19
N ARG A 30 9.89 3.50 -13.04
CA ARG A 30 9.45 2.90 -14.32
C ARG A 30 8.44 1.76 -14.11
N ASN A 31 8.51 1.10 -12.97
CA ASN A 31 7.68 -0.05 -12.63
C ASN A 31 6.66 0.23 -11.52
N SER A 32 6.59 1.47 -11.01
CA SER A 32 5.71 1.84 -9.92
C SER A 32 4.27 2.10 -10.38
N CYS A 33 3.31 1.59 -9.63
CA CYS A 33 1.89 1.88 -9.85
C CYS A 33 1.45 3.28 -9.41
N ARG A 34 2.30 3.98 -8.64
CA ARG A 34 2.15 5.38 -8.18
C ARG A 34 3.50 6.10 -8.28
N PRO A 35 3.86 6.66 -9.45
CA PRO A 35 5.17 7.24 -9.70
C PRO A 35 5.33 8.67 -9.16
N GLU A 36 4.27 9.26 -8.59
CA GLU A 36 4.27 10.63 -8.10
C GLU A 36 5.35 10.85 -7.02
N GLY A 37 6.08 11.96 -7.13
CA GLY A 37 7.15 12.32 -6.20
C GLY A 37 8.49 11.60 -6.41
N LEU A 38 8.53 10.41 -7.03
CA LEU A 38 9.76 9.64 -7.23
C LEU A 38 10.79 10.37 -8.10
N MET A 39 10.37 11.06 -9.18
CA MET A 39 11.30 11.90 -9.95
C MET A 39 11.83 13.07 -9.14
N GLY A 40 11.00 13.67 -8.27
CA GLY A 40 11.42 14.74 -7.39
C GLY A 40 12.53 14.26 -6.44
N LEU A 41 12.34 13.09 -5.82
CA LEU A 41 13.36 12.48 -4.96
C LEU A 41 14.64 12.14 -5.71
N ALA A 42 14.56 11.52 -6.90
CA ALA A 42 15.75 11.23 -7.69
C ALA A 42 16.50 12.51 -8.09
N THR A 43 15.76 13.55 -8.50
CA THR A 43 16.34 14.86 -8.84
C THR A 43 17.02 15.49 -7.62
N ALA A 44 16.39 15.41 -6.44
CA ALA A 44 17.00 15.89 -5.20
C ALA A 44 18.31 15.18 -4.88
N TYR A 45 18.38 13.85 -5.01
CA TYR A 45 19.62 13.10 -4.82
C TYR A 45 20.71 13.52 -5.80
N LEU A 46 20.37 13.73 -7.07
CA LEU A 46 21.32 14.22 -8.08
C LEU A 46 21.80 15.65 -7.78
N MET A 47 20.92 16.54 -7.31
CA MET A 47 21.28 17.90 -6.92
C MET A 47 22.21 17.89 -5.70
N LEU A 48 21.92 17.08 -4.69
CA LEU A 48 22.77 16.91 -3.51
C LEU A 48 24.14 16.32 -3.89
N ALA A 49 24.17 15.35 -4.79
CA ALA A 49 25.40 14.75 -5.33
C ALA A 49 26.25 15.78 -6.07
N ALA A 50 25.63 16.57 -6.96
CA ALA A 50 26.30 17.65 -7.68
C ALA A 50 26.79 18.76 -6.74
N GLY A 51 25.99 19.14 -5.73
CA GLY A 51 26.39 20.11 -4.71
C GLY A 51 27.59 19.65 -3.88
N ALA A 52 27.60 18.38 -3.45
CA ALA A 52 28.72 17.76 -2.76
C ALA A 52 29.97 17.69 -3.64
N ALA A 53 29.82 17.31 -4.92
CA ALA A 53 30.92 17.28 -5.88
C ALA A 53 31.53 18.68 -6.12
N LEU A 54 30.70 19.72 -6.23
CA LEU A 54 31.20 21.10 -6.36
C LEU A 54 31.97 21.53 -5.11
N ALA A 55 31.44 21.26 -3.91
CA ALA A 55 32.13 21.57 -2.66
C ALA A 55 33.50 20.87 -2.59
N TRP A 56 33.53 19.59 -2.92
CA TRP A 56 34.74 18.77 -3.00
C TRP A 56 35.80 19.33 -3.96
N ASN A 57 35.43 19.54 -5.24
CA ASN A 57 36.37 20.08 -6.25
C ASN A 57 36.83 21.52 -5.93
N GLY A 58 36.00 22.27 -5.21
CA GLY A 58 36.33 23.61 -4.75
C GLY A 58 37.44 23.63 -3.68
N GLU A 59 37.44 22.64 -2.78
CA GLU A 59 38.48 22.49 -1.74
C GLU A 59 39.84 22.08 -2.33
N GLU A 60 39.84 21.32 -3.43
CA GLU A 60 41.04 20.97 -4.22
C GLU A 60 41.51 22.09 -5.18
N ALA A 61 40.95 23.30 -5.05
CA ALA A 61 41.25 24.48 -5.89
C ALA A 61 41.06 24.28 -7.41
N ALA A 62 40.25 23.30 -7.83
CA ALA A 62 40.02 22.98 -9.24
C ALA A 62 38.99 23.91 -9.93
N LEU A 63 38.26 24.72 -9.16
CA LEU A 63 37.18 25.58 -9.66
C LEU A 63 37.27 27.02 -9.10
N PRO A 64 36.77 28.03 -9.83
CA PRO A 64 36.69 29.40 -9.33
C PRO A 64 35.87 29.49 -8.03
N ALA A 65 36.37 30.25 -7.05
CA ALA A 65 35.76 30.36 -5.72
C ALA A 65 34.26 30.70 -5.75
N ALA A 66 33.85 31.61 -6.63
CA ALA A 66 32.44 31.99 -6.76
C ALA A 66 31.56 30.81 -7.23
N VAL A 67 32.05 30.00 -8.17
CA VAL A 67 31.29 28.90 -8.80
C VAL A 67 31.00 27.80 -7.79
N TRP A 68 32.02 27.31 -7.08
CA TRP A 68 31.83 26.17 -6.20
C TRP A 68 31.14 26.55 -4.89
N THR A 69 31.39 27.74 -4.34
CA THR A 69 30.77 28.18 -3.07
C THR A 69 29.28 28.47 -3.21
N HIS A 70 28.89 29.19 -4.26
CA HIS A 70 27.49 29.53 -4.51
C HIS A 70 26.74 28.37 -5.16
N GLY A 71 27.41 27.63 -6.06
CA GLY A 71 26.85 26.45 -6.70
C GLY A 71 26.54 25.33 -5.71
N SER A 72 27.47 25.01 -4.80
CA SER A 72 27.23 23.98 -3.78
C SER A 72 26.12 24.39 -2.80
N LEU A 73 26.06 25.66 -2.39
CA LEU A 73 25.00 26.18 -1.55
C LEU A 73 23.62 26.10 -2.23
N LEU A 74 23.53 26.58 -3.47
CA LEU A 74 22.29 26.56 -4.25
C LEU A 74 21.80 25.13 -4.45
N LEU A 75 22.66 24.25 -4.97
CA LEU A 75 22.30 22.85 -5.23
C LEU A 75 21.95 22.09 -3.95
N GLY A 76 22.68 22.34 -2.86
CA GLY A 76 22.42 21.72 -1.57
C GLY A 76 21.05 22.09 -0.99
N THR A 77 20.79 23.39 -0.86
CA THR A 77 19.53 23.91 -0.30
C THR A 77 18.33 23.64 -1.21
N ALA A 78 18.48 23.83 -2.53
CA ALA A 78 17.45 23.49 -3.50
C ALA A 78 17.19 21.98 -3.53
N GLY A 79 18.23 21.15 -3.41
CA GLY A 79 18.13 19.70 -3.33
C GLY A 79 17.25 19.25 -2.19
N TYR A 80 17.43 19.80 -0.98
CA TYR A 80 16.55 19.51 0.15
C TYR A 80 15.12 20.07 -0.01
N ALA A 81 14.94 21.22 -0.65
CA ALA A 81 13.59 21.72 -0.96
C ALA A 81 12.84 20.78 -1.93
N VAL A 82 13.52 20.33 -2.99
CA VAL A 82 13.01 19.36 -3.97
C VAL A 82 12.80 17.98 -3.32
N PHE A 83 13.65 17.58 -2.38
CA PHE A 83 13.49 16.34 -1.60
C PHE A 83 12.15 16.35 -0.86
N HIS A 84 11.87 17.42 -0.11
CA HIS A 84 10.62 17.53 0.63
C HIS A 84 9.40 17.57 -0.29
N ALA A 85 9.49 18.30 -1.41
CA ALA A 85 8.47 18.27 -2.46
C ALA A 85 8.21 16.85 -2.98
N GLY A 86 9.27 16.06 -3.17
CA GLY A 86 9.18 14.65 -3.55
C GLY A 86 8.42 13.80 -2.52
N ILE A 87 8.72 13.97 -1.22
CA ILE A 87 8.00 13.29 -0.14
C ILE A 87 6.52 13.73 -0.08
N LEU A 88 6.22 15.02 -0.21
CA LEU A 88 4.84 15.52 -0.24
C LEU A 88 4.04 14.87 -1.37
N ALA A 89 4.59 14.86 -2.58
CA ALA A 89 3.94 14.27 -3.75
C ALA A 89 3.78 12.74 -3.58
N MET A 90 4.78 12.05 -3.06
CA MET A 90 4.72 10.60 -2.79
C MET A 90 3.67 10.25 -1.71
N SER A 91 3.44 11.15 -0.75
CA SER A 91 2.40 11.06 0.29
C SER A 91 1.00 11.50 -0.21
N GLY A 92 0.82 11.71 -1.52
CA GLY A 92 -0.49 11.99 -2.11
C GLY A 92 -0.97 13.44 -2.00
N ARG A 93 -0.10 14.39 -1.62
CA ARG A 93 -0.44 15.82 -1.66
C ARG A 93 -0.63 16.27 -3.11
N ARG A 94 -1.86 16.63 -3.47
CA ARG A 94 -2.24 17.07 -4.83
C ARG A 94 -1.55 18.34 -5.33
N ARG A 95 -1.11 19.22 -4.43
CA ARG A 95 -0.43 20.48 -4.77
C ARG A 95 0.79 20.68 -3.90
N VAL A 96 1.94 20.83 -4.53
CA VAL A 96 3.19 21.29 -3.90
C VAL A 96 3.32 22.79 -4.16
N HIS A 97 3.39 23.58 -3.10
CA HIS A 97 3.56 25.03 -3.21
C HIS A 97 5.04 25.38 -3.42
N TRP A 98 5.50 25.27 -4.67
CA TRP A 98 6.91 25.52 -5.03
C TRP A 98 7.43 26.89 -4.60
N GLY A 99 6.58 27.94 -4.63
CA GLY A 99 6.95 29.26 -4.13
C GLY A 99 7.39 29.22 -2.66
N LEU A 100 6.67 28.50 -1.79
CA LEU A 100 7.04 28.39 -0.37
C LEU A 100 8.37 27.65 -0.16
N LEU A 101 8.65 26.64 -1.00
CA LEU A 101 9.87 25.82 -0.88
C LEU A 101 11.11 26.49 -1.49
N LEU A 102 10.96 27.19 -2.62
CA LEU A 102 12.08 27.77 -3.37
C LEU A 102 12.35 29.24 -3.03
N THR A 103 11.40 29.98 -2.45
CA THR A 103 11.65 31.38 -2.04
C THR A 103 12.77 31.49 -1.01
N PRO A 104 12.84 30.66 0.06
CA PRO A 104 13.95 30.72 1.01
C PRO A 104 15.29 30.38 0.36
N VAL A 105 15.30 29.44 -0.59
CA VAL A 105 16.49 29.04 -1.36
C VAL A 105 16.99 30.21 -2.21
N LEU A 106 16.09 30.84 -2.97
CA LEU A 106 16.42 31.99 -3.81
C LEU A 106 16.89 33.18 -2.98
N LEU A 107 16.19 33.50 -1.89
CA LEU A 107 16.58 34.59 -1.00
C LEU A 107 17.96 34.35 -0.40
N CYS A 108 18.24 33.13 0.07
CA CYS A 108 19.54 32.76 0.60
C CYS A 108 20.66 32.89 -0.45
N PHE A 109 20.39 32.44 -1.69
CA PHE A 109 21.33 32.57 -2.79
C PHE A 109 21.63 34.04 -3.13
N LEU A 110 20.60 34.89 -3.22
CA LEU A 110 20.75 36.32 -3.50
C LEU A 110 21.52 37.03 -2.38
N VAL A 111 21.20 36.74 -1.11
CA VAL A 111 21.96 37.25 0.04
C VAL A 111 23.42 36.79 -0.04
N GLY A 112 23.65 35.54 -0.46
CA GLY A 112 24.99 35.00 -0.70
C GLY A 112 25.79 35.79 -1.71
N LEU A 113 25.17 36.14 -2.85
CA LEU A 113 25.82 36.96 -3.89
C LEU A 113 26.20 38.35 -3.40
N VAL A 114 25.35 38.98 -2.59
CA VAL A 114 25.57 40.35 -2.08
C VAL A 114 26.62 40.38 -0.97
N THR A 115 26.54 39.44 -0.03
CA THR A 115 27.37 39.45 1.19
C THR A 115 28.68 38.68 1.04
N GLY A 116 28.76 37.76 0.07
CA GLY A 116 29.89 36.85 -0.07
C GLY A 116 30.01 35.81 1.04
N PHE A 117 29.02 35.69 1.94
CA PHE A 117 29.05 34.73 3.06
C PHE A 117 29.34 33.28 2.64
N PRO A 118 28.92 32.78 1.45
CA PRO A 118 29.20 31.39 1.07
C PRO A 118 30.69 31.08 0.91
N ARG A 119 31.55 32.10 0.85
CA ARG A 119 33.01 31.92 0.85
C ARG A 119 33.55 31.43 2.18
N ASP A 120 32.87 31.74 3.29
CA ASP A 120 33.18 31.15 4.58
C ASP A 120 32.60 29.73 4.67
N ASN A 121 33.45 28.74 4.91
CA ASN A 121 33.05 27.32 4.88
C ASN A 121 32.03 27.02 5.99
N LEU A 122 32.23 27.55 7.21
CA LEU A 122 31.35 27.28 8.33
C LEU A 122 29.97 27.93 8.15
N SER A 123 29.91 29.16 7.66
CA SER A 123 28.65 29.85 7.36
C SER A 123 27.87 29.14 6.26
N ARG A 124 28.55 28.77 5.15
CA ARG A 124 27.94 27.99 4.06
C ARG A 124 27.43 26.64 4.56
N ALA A 125 28.24 25.91 5.34
CA ALA A 125 27.85 24.64 5.93
C ALA A 125 26.66 24.82 6.88
N GLY A 126 26.65 25.85 7.73
CA GLY A 126 25.56 26.14 8.65
C GLY A 126 24.21 26.31 7.93
N VAL A 127 24.18 27.09 6.85
CA VAL A 127 22.97 27.27 6.03
C VAL A 127 22.52 25.97 5.38
N PHE A 128 23.44 25.20 4.79
CA PHE A 128 23.14 23.89 4.22
C PHE A 128 22.52 22.94 5.26
N HIS A 129 23.11 22.87 6.46
CA HIS A 129 22.63 22.04 7.55
C HIS A 129 21.25 22.49 8.05
N ALA A 130 21.01 23.80 8.18
CA ALA A 130 19.71 24.33 8.57
C ALA A 130 18.61 23.97 7.55
N ALA A 131 18.91 24.09 6.25
CA ALA A 131 17.98 23.68 5.19
C ALA A 131 17.69 22.17 5.22
N ALA A 132 18.73 21.35 5.45
CA ALA A 132 18.61 19.90 5.59
C ALA A 132 17.72 19.52 6.79
N VAL A 133 17.97 20.11 7.97
CA VAL A 133 17.19 19.88 9.19
C VAL A 133 15.72 20.17 8.96
N LEU A 134 15.39 21.36 8.42
CA LEU A 134 14.02 21.76 8.18
C LEU A 134 13.32 20.79 7.20
N SER A 135 13.95 20.51 6.06
CA SER A 135 13.38 19.63 5.03
C SER A 135 13.16 18.21 5.54
N LEU A 136 14.14 17.64 6.25
CA LEU A 136 14.06 16.27 6.77
C LEU A 136 13.05 16.15 7.91
N ALA A 137 12.98 17.14 8.81
CA ALA A 137 11.97 17.18 9.87
C ALA A 137 10.55 17.27 9.30
N CYS A 138 10.31 18.17 8.34
CA CYS A 138 9.03 18.28 7.66
C CYS A 138 8.68 16.99 6.87
N SER A 139 9.67 16.36 6.24
CA SER A 139 9.48 15.10 5.51
C SER A 139 9.15 13.92 6.44
N ALA A 140 9.84 13.82 7.58
CA ALA A 140 9.56 12.81 8.60
C ALA A 140 8.14 13.00 9.16
N HIS A 141 7.76 14.23 9.47
CA HIS A 141 6.41 14.56 9.94
C HIS A 141 5.35 14.21 8.89
N GLU A 142 5.58 14.54 7.62
CA GLU A 142 4.66 14.19 6.52
C GLU A 142 4.46 12.68 6.43
N MET A 143 5.54 11.90 6.55
CA MET A 143 5.46 10.44 6.44
C MET A 143 4.72 9.82 7.63
N LEU A 144 4.95 10.33 8.86
CA LEU A 144 4.18 9.92 10.04
C LEU A 144 2.69 10.29 9.93
N ARG A 145 2.38 11.46 9.36
CA ARG A 145 0.99 11.88 9.12
C ARG A 145 0.34 10.97 8.09
N ASN A 146 1.03 10.69 6.98
CA ASN A 146 0.50 9.86 5.90
C ASN A 146 0.33 8.40 6.31
N HIS A 147 1.14 7.87 7.23
CA HIS A 147 0.97 6.52 7.77
C HIS A 147 -0.43 6.28 8.36
N ARG A 148 -1.09 7.32 8.90
CA ARG A 148 -2.47 7.23 9.39
C ARG A 148 -3.51 7.04 8.29
N LEU A 149 -3.17 7.41 7.05
CA LEU A 149 -4.02 7.30 5.86
C LEU A 149 -3.67 6.05 5.03
N GLU A 150 -2.39 5.74 4.91
CA GLU A 150 -1.86 4.61 4.15
C GLU A 150 -0.87 3.83 5.03
N ALA A 151 -1.39 2.84 5.78
CA ALA A 151 -0.67 2.12 6.82
C ALA A 151 0.32 1.07 6.27
N LEU A 152 1.33 1.54 5.55
CA LEU A 152 2.41 0.69 5.03
C LEU A 152 3.50 0.48 6.09
N PRO A 153 3.97 -0.76 6.34
CA PRO A 153 5.01 -1.03 7.34
C PRO A 153 6.27 -0.19 7.15
N SER A 154 6.73 -0.06 5.90
CA SER A 154 7.97 0.64 5.55
C SER A 154 7.90 2.16 5.72
N SER A 155 6.69 2.75 5.79
CA SER A 155 6.53 4.20 5.97
C SER A 155 7.04 4.71 7.33
N ARG A 156 6.89 3.93 8.41
CA ARG A 156 7.42 4.29 9.74
C ARG A 156 8.94 4.21 9.78
N LEU A 157 9.53 3.22 9.11
CA LEU A 157 10.98 3.09 9.00
C LEU A 157 11.58 4.23 8.18
N LEU A 158 10.95 4.62 7.07
CA LEU A 158 11.34 5.80 6.31
C LEU A 158 11.31 7.07 7.18
N ALA A 159 10.22 7.27 7.95
CA ALA A 159 10.13 8.41 8.86
C ALA A 159 11.24 8.42 9.93
N ALA A 160 11.57 7.26 10.49
CA ALA A 160 12.65 7.12 11.47
C ALA A 160 14.03 7.43 10.85
N LEU A 161 14.30 6.96 9.63
CA LEU A 161 15.55 7.28 8.92
C LEU A 161 15.66 8.77 8.58
N LEU A 162 14.57 9.41 8.16
CA LEU A 162 14.51 10.85 7.93
C LEU A 162 14.78 11.63 9.23
N ALA A 163 14.18 11.23 10.34
CA ALA A 163 14.40 11.85 11.65
C ALA A 163 15.85 11.65 12.13
N LEU A 164 16.42 10.46 11.96
CA LEU A 164 17.82 10.18 12.27
C LEU A 164 18.77 11.06 11.46
N SER A 165 18.56 11.14 10.14
CA SER A 165 19.33 12.00 9.24
C SER A 165 19.22 13.47 9.64
N GLY A 166 18.00 13.95 9.95
CA GLY A 166 17.78 15.29 10.47
C GLY A 166 18.51 15.54 11.79
N GLY A 167 18.50 14.58 12.72
CA GLY A 167 19.20 14.66 14.00
C GLY A 167 20.72 14.79 13.85
N VAL A 168 21.33 14.07 12.90
CA VAL A 168 22.77 14.20 12.59
C VAL A 168 23.08 15.61 12.06
N TYR A 169 22.26 16.16 11.17
CA TYR A 169 22.45 17.54 10.69
C TYR A 169 22.21 18.57 11.78
N THR A 170 21.23 18.38 12.68
CA THR A 170 20.98 19.24 13.84
C THR A 170 22.19 19.28 14.76
N LEU A 171 22.75 18.11 15.10
CA LEU A 171 23.94 18.02 15.95
C LEU A 171 25.13 18.76 15.33
N ARG A 172 25.32 18.62 14.01
CA ARG A 172 26.37 19.37 13.28
C ARG A 172 26.12 20.86 13.27
N LEU A 173 24.88 21.30 13.06
CA LEU A 173 24.51 22.72 13.12
C LEU A 173 24.83 23.31 14.50
N VAL A 174 24.53 22.59 15.58
CA VAL A 174 24.88 23.01 16.96
C VAL A 174 26.39 23.19 17.12
N PHE A 175 27.22 22.26 16.65
CA PHE A 175 28.68 22.42 16.72
C PHE A 175 29.20 23.60 15.88
N ILE A 176 28.59 23.86 14.72
CA ILE A 176 28.94 25.02 13.88
C ILE A 176 28.62 26.32 14.62
N LEU A 177 27.41 26.44 15.18
CA LEU A 177 26.96 27.65 15.88
C LEU A 177 27.76 27.93 17.16
N ASN A 178 28.29 26.89 17.81
CA ASN A 178 29.14 27.02 19.00
C ASN A 178 30.63 27.18 18.69
N GLY A 179 31.03 27.26 17.40
CA GLY A 179 32.44 27.40 17.01
C GLY A 179 33.32 26.18 17.34
N THR A 180 32.72 25.02 17.60
CA THR A 180 33.41 23.77 17.98
C THR A 180 33.39 22.72 16.86
N ALA A 181 32.99 23.12 15.66
CA ALA A 181 32.99 22.29 14.47
C ALA A 181 34.41 21.96 13.99
N GLY A 182 34.76 20.67 13.98
CA GLY A 182 36.01 20.16 13.40
C GLY A 182 35.80 19.19 12.24
N SER A 183 36.87 18.95 11.46
CA SER A 183 36.88 18.08 10.27
C SER A 183 36.48 16.63 10.59
N ALA A 184 37.00 16.04 11.67
CA ALA A 184 36.64 14.68 12.10
C ALA A 184 35.13 14.53 12.36
N GLY A 185 34.49 15.59 12.88
CA GLY A 185 33.04 15.63 13.10
C GLY A 185 32.26 15.66 11.77
N PHE A 186 32.77 16.37 10.77
CA PHE A 186 32.19 16.34 9.41
C PHE A 186 32.36 14.97 8.76
N SER A 187 33.54 14.36 8.83
CA SER A 187 33.77 13.00 8.31
C SER A 187 32.80 12.00 8.92
N LEU A 188 32.63 12.00 10.24
CA LEU A 188 31.68 11.10 10.90
C LEU A 188 30.23 11.37 10.48
N ALA A 189 29.84 12.64 10.37
CA ALA A 189 28.49 13.01 9.95
C ALA A 189 28.20 12.54 8.51
N PHE A 190 29.08 12.80 7.55
CA PHE A 190 28.90 12.33 6.17
C PHE A 190 28.93 10.81 6.07
N PHE A 191 29.74 10.13 6.88
CA PHE A 191 29.75 8.67 6.96
C PHE A 191 28.40 8.12 7.41
N VAL A 192 27.78 8.69 8.46
CA VAL A 192 26.43 8.30 8.88
C VAL A 192 25.40 8.67 7.82
N GLN A 193 25.51 9.85 7.21
CA GLN A 193 24.59 10.30 6.18
C GLN A 193 24.60 9.42 4.94
N MET A 194 25.74 8.82 4.59
CA MET A 194 25.85 7.83 3.51
C MET A 194 24.85 6.69 3.71
N PHE A 195 24.83 6.09 4.91
CA PHE A 195 23.89 5.03 5.26
C PHE A 195 22.45 5.52 5.35
N CYS A 196 22.22 6.71 5.90
CA CYS A 196 20.87 7.29 5.95
C CYS A 196 20.29 7.49 4.54
N HIS A 197 21.02 8.11 3.62
CA HIS A 197 20.53 8.37 2.26
C HIS A 197 20.35 7.08 1.45
N PHE A 198 21.25 6.11 1.63
CA PHE A 198 21.06 4.77 1.04
C PHE A 198 19.81 4.08 1.59
N GLY A 199 19.63 4.09 2.92
CA GLY A 199 18.46 3.51 3.59
C GLY A 199 17.15 4.19 3.18
N ILE A 200 17.14 5.52 3.05
CA ILE A 200 15.99 6.29 2.55
C ILE A 200 15.62 5.84 1.14
N ALA A 201 16.59 5.75 0.23
CA ALA A 201 16.34 5.30 -1.15
C ALA A 201 15.80 3.86 -1.19
N LEU A 202 16.35 2.97 -0.35
CA LEU A 202 15.84 1.61 -0.20
C LEU A 202 14.40 1.59 0.32
N MET A 203 14.06 2.37 1.35
CA MET A 203 12.70 2.43 1.87
C MET A 203 11.69 3.02 0.88
N VAL A 204 12.11 4.00 0.07
CA VAL A 204 11.30 4.53 -1.05
C VAL A 204 11.00 3.43 -2.07
N ALA A 205 11.99 2.60 -2.39
CA ALA A 205 11.80 1.43 -3.25
C ALA A 205 10.86 0.40 -2.62
N THR A 206 11.03 0.08 -1.34
CA THR A 206 10.18 -0.87 -0.61
C THR A 206 8.73 -0.40 -0.53
N ILE A 207 8.48 0.89 -0.25
CA ILE A 207 7.11 1.45 -0.25
C ILE A 207 6.45 1.31 -1.62
N SER A 208 7.20 1.53 -2.71
CA SER A 208 6.68 1.37 -4.07
C SER A 208 6.30 -0.10 -4.35
N LYS A 209 7.11 -1.04 -3.85
CA LYS A 209 6.83 -2.48 -3.94
C LYS A 209 5.60 -2.88 -3.10
N GLU A 210 5.53 -2.45 -1.84
CA GLU A 210 4.39 -2.73 -0.95
C GLU A 210 3.07 -2.21 -1.57
N ARG A 211 3.08 -1.01 -2.19
CA ARG A 211 1.92 -0.48 -2.93
C ARG A 211 1.50 -1.37 -4.10
N ALA A 212 2.46 -1.89 -4.86
CA ALA A 212 2.18 -2.82 -5.94
C ALA A 212 1.59 -4.14 -5.41
N GLU A 213 2.13 -4.68 -4.32
CA GLU A 213 1.61 -5.89 -3.66
C GLU A 213 0.19 -5.69 -3.14
N VAL A 214 -0.11 -4.55 -2.50
CA VAL A 214 -1.47 -4.21 -2.06
C VAL A 214 -2.42 -4.10 -3.26
N ARG A 215 -1.99 -3.45 -4.34
CA ARG A 215 -2.80 -3.33 -5.56
C ARG A 215 -3.05 -4.68 -6.23
N LEU A 216 -2.04 -5.54 -6.31
CA LEU A 216 -2.19 -6.91 -6.82
C LEU A 216 -3.12 -7.73 -5.94
N ALA A 217 -3.01 -7.59 -4.61
CA ALA A 217 -3.93 -8.23 -3.68
C ALA A 217 -5.37 -7.76 -3.87
N GLN A 218 -5.60 -6.47 -4.10
CA GLN A 218 -6.93 -5.91 -4.37
C GLN A 218 -7.50 -6.37 -5.72
N LEU A 219 -6.68 -6.46 -6.76
CA LEU A 219 -7.10 -7.03 -8.05
C LEU A 219 -7.42 -8.54 -7.95
N ALA A 220 -6.91 -9.19 -6.91
CA ALA A 220 -7.15 -10.59 -6.61
C ALA A 220 -8.33 -10.81 -5.64
N ASP A 221 -9.29 -9.89 -5.52
CA ASP A 221 -10.49 -10.03 -4.67
C ASP A 221 -11.75 -10.47 -5.44
N THR A 222 -11.75 -10.38 -6.77
CA THR A 222 -12.83 -10.90 -7.61
C THR A 222 -12.45 -12.25 -8.21
N ASP A 223 -13.45 -13.10 -8.42
CA ASP A 223 -13.27 -14.30 -9.25
C ASP A 223 -13.15 -13.85 -10.73
N PRO A 224 -12.05 -14.18 -11.43
CA PRO A 224 -11.79 -13.65 -12.77
C PRO A 224 -12.78 -14.17 -13.83
N LEU A 225 -13.41 -15.33 -13.59
CA LEU A 225 -14.40 -15.89 -14.50
C LEU A 225 -15.77 -15.22 -14.30
N THR A 226 -16.25 -15.19 -13.06
CA THR A 226 -17.64 -14.83 -12.76
C THR A 226 -17.84 -13.38 -12.33
N GLY A 227 -16.78 -12.67 -11.97
CA GLY A 227 -16.81 -11.26 -11.57
C GLY A 227 -17.46 -10.99 -10.20
N VAL A 228 -17.87 -12.02 -9.45
CA VAL A 228 -18.29 -11.89 -8.05
C VAL A 228 -17.07 -11.91 -7.12
N GLY A 229 -17.26 -11.72 -5.81
CA GLY A 229 -16.16 -11.87 -4.86
C GLY A 229 -15.56 -13.27 -4.92
N ASN A 230 -14.28 -13.43 -4.61
CA ASN A 230 -13.69 -14.76 -4.43
C ASN A 230 -13.60 -15.13 -2.94
N ARG A 231 -13.08 -16.33 -2.65
CA ARG A 231 -12.88 -16.83 -1.27
C ARG A 231 -12.10 -15.86 -0.38
N ARG A 232 -11.10 -15.15 -0.92
CA ARG A 232 -10.29 -14.18 -0.18
C ARG A 232 -11.12 -12.94 0.17
N TRP A 233 -11.81 -12.36 -0.80
CA TRP A 233 -12.70 -11.22 -0.58
C TRP A 233 -13.75 -11.53 0.47
N LEU A 234 -14.37 -12.72 0.40
CA LEU A 234 -15.33 -13.17 1.40
C LEU A 234 -14.71 -13.22 2.78
N GLY A 235 -13.53 -13.83 2.94
CA GLY A 235 -12.84 -13.93 4.23
C GLY A 235 -12.49 -12.57 4.86
N THR A 236 -12.28 -11.53 4.04
CA THR A 236 -12.04 -10.16 4.54
C THR A 236 -13.31 -9.39 4.89
N ARG A 237 -14.45 -9.74 4.29
CA ARG A 237 -15.72 -9.01 4.45
C ARG A 237 -16.72 -9.68 5.39
N LEU A 238 -16.65 -11.00 5.52
CA LEU A 238 -17.50 -11.74 6.42
C LEU A 238 -17.13 -11.42 7.88
N PRO A 239 -18.07 -10.93 8.71
CA PRO A 239 -17.78 -10.66 10.12
C PRO A 239 -17.34 -11.94 10.83
N LYS A 240 -16.35 -11.87 11.73
CA LYS A 240 -15.93 -13.05 12.53
C LYS A 240 -17.06 -13.57 13.44
N GLN A 241 -17.95 -12.68 13.84
CA GLN A 241 -19.16 -12.95 14.63
C GLN A 241 -20.35 -12.43 13.84
N LEU A 242 -21.22 -13.34 13.39
CA LEU A 242 -22.44 -12.99 12.69
C LEU A 242 -23.47 -12.56 13.71
N ARG A 243 -24.06 -11.39 13.51
CA ARG A 243 -25.11 -10.87 14.39
C ARG A 243 -26.41 -11.66 14.19
N GLY A 244 -27.27 -11.63 15.20
CA GLY A 244 -28.65 -12.09 15.12
C GLY A 244 -29.36 -11.51 13.90
N HIS A 245 -30.33 -12.25 13.39
CA HIS A 245 -31.00 -11.97 12.14
C HIS A 245 -30.03 -11.91 10.95
N SER A 246 -29.03 -12.80 10.88
CA SER A 246 -28.18 -12.95 9.69
C SER A 246 -28.25 -14.38 9.17
N ALA A 247 -28.12 -14.57 7.86
CA ALA A 247 -28.03 -15.90 7.25
C ALA A 247 -26.76 -16.05 6.42
N VAL A 248 -26.22 -17.27 6.43
CA VAL A 248 -25.22 -17.76 5.47
C VAL A 248 -25.87 -18.86 4.66
N LEU A 249 -25.73 -18.76 3.33
CA LEU A 249 -26.19 -19.74 2.37
C LEU A 249 -24.97 -20.30 1.66
N GLN A 250 -24.78 -21.61 1.72
CA GLN A 250 -23.85 -22.35 0.86
C GLN A 250 -24.62 -22.92 -0.33
N LEU A 251 -24.13 -22.65 -1.53
CA LEU A 251 -24.74 -23.05 -2.79
C LEU A 251 -23.75 -23.88 -3.60
N ASP A 252 -24.27 -24.90 -4.27
CA ASP A 252 -23.48 -25.74 -5.16
C ASP A 252 -24.32 -26.12 -6.38
N LEU A 253 -23.69 -26.07 -7.57
CA LEU A 253 -24.33 -26.46 -8.81
C LEU A 253 -24.47 -27.98 -8.91
N ASP A 254 -25.70 -28.45 -9.02
CA ASP A 254 -25.98 -29.87 -9.03
C ASP A 254 -25.40 -30.54 -10.28
N ARG A 255 -24.56 -31.56 -10.06
CA ARG A 255 -23.98 -32.39 -11.12
C ARG A 255 -23.15 -31.58 -12.13
N PHE A 256 -22.55 -30.46 -11.72
CA PHE A 256 -21.74 -29.61 -12.61
C PHE A 256 -20.61 -30.36 -13.31
N LYS A 257 -19.95 -31.30 -12.63
CA LYS A 257 -18.96 -32.19 -13.27
C LYS A 257 -19.50 -32.90 -14.52
N ARG A 258 -20.76 -33.37 -14.51
CA ARG A 258 -21.38 -34.02 -15.68
C ARG A 258 -21.54 -33.06 -16.86
N ILE A 259 -21.77 -31.77 -16.59
CA ILE A 259 -21.83 -30.74 -17.63
C ILE A 259 -20.45 -30.60 -18.28
N ASN A 260 -19.38 -30.48 -17.48
CA ASN A 260 -18.01 -30.44 -17.99
C ASN A 260 -17.65 -31.70 -18.78
N ASP A 261 -17.99 -32.87 -18.26
CA ASP A 261 -17.67 -34.16 -18.90
C ASP A 261 -18.41 -34.35 -20.23
N GLN A 262 -19.62 -33.80 -20.37
CA GLN A 262 -20.47 -33.97 -21.56
C GLN A 262 -20.30 -32.87 -22.61
N TYR A 263 -20.09 -31.62 -22.20
CA TYR A 263 -20.09 -30.44 -23.08
C TYR A 263 -18.76 -29.68 -23.07
N GLY A 264 -17.78 -30.12 -22.26
CA GLY A 264 -16.48 -29.49 -22.15
C GLY A 264 -16.44 -28.32 -21.16
N HIS A 265 -15.22 -27.88 -20.85
CA HIS A 265 -14.98 -26.83 -19.85
C HIS A 265 -15.50 -25.46 -20.27
N ALA A 266 -15.53 -25.14 -21.56
CA ALA A 266 -16.08 -23.86 -22.03
C ALA A 266 -17.57 -23.71 -21.69
N ALA A 267 -18.35 -24.77 -21.88
CA ALA A 267 -19.76 -24.81 -21.50
C ALA A 267 -19.94 -24.69 -19.97
N GLY A 268 -19.08 -25.37 -19.19
CA GLY A 268 -19.05 -25.22 -17.74
C GLY A 268 -18.75 -23.79 -17.28
N ASP A 269 -17.80 -23.12 -17.94
CA ASP A 269 -17.47 -21.73 -17.66
C ASP A 269 -18.65 -20.79 -17.97
N ALA A 270 -19.34 -21.00 -19.10
CA ALA A 270 -20.56 -20.26 -19.44
C ALA A 270 -21.66 -20.47 -18.38
N VAL A 271 -21.83 -21.70 -17.89
CA VAL A 271 -22.76 -22.01 -16.80
C VAL A 271 -22.41 -21.27 -15.51
N LEU A 272 -21.13 -21.23 -15.12
CA LEU A 272 -20.68 -20.52 -13.92
C LEU A 272 -20.93 -19.01 -14.01
N VAL A 273 -20.68 -18.41 -15.18
CA VAL A 273 -20.94 -16.99 -15.43
C VAL A 273 -22.43 -16.68 -15.36
N ALA A 274 -23.27 -17.50 -15.99
CA ALA A 274 -24.72 -17.35 -15.96
C ALA A 274 -25.27 -17.54 -14.54
N PHE A 275 -24.78 -18.54 -13.81
CA PHE A 275 -25.15 -18.81 -12.43
C PHE A 275 -24.81 -17.62 -11.52
N ALA A 276 -23.58 -17.13 -11.56
CA ALA A 276 -23.16 -15.99 -10.75
C ALA A 276 -23.97 -14.72 -11.06
N SER A 277 -24.25 -14.47 -12.34
CA SER A 277 -25.08 -13.34 -12.78
C SER A 277 -26.52 -13.45 -12.27
N CYS A 278 -27.08 -14.67 -12.31
CA CYS A 278 -28.40 -14.97 -11.77
C CYS A 278 -28.48 -14.69 -10.27
N LEU A 279 -27.53 -15.23 -9.49
CA LEU A 279 -27.48 -15.00 -8.05
C LEU A 279 -27.37 -13.50 -7.74
N LYS A 280 -26.47 -12.79 -8.43
CA LYS A 280 -26.24 -11.35 -8.22
C LYS A 280 -27.49 -10.52 -8.48
N ALA A 281 -28.29 -10.86 -9.49
CA ALA A 281 -29.54 -10.14 -9.82
C ALA A 281 -30.63 -10.30 -8.75
N GLN A 282 -30.56 -11.36 -7.94
CA GLN A 282 -31.55 -11.67 -6.90
C GLN A 282 -31.16 -11.16 -5.50
N LEU A 283 -29.97 -10.58 -5.37
CA LEU A 283 -29.40 -10.12 -4.11
C LEU A 283 -29.35 -8.58 -4.06
N ARG A 284 -29.44 -8.04 -2.85
CA ARG A 284 -29.28 -6.60 -2.60
C ARG A 284 -27.80 -6.27 -2.44
N GLU A 285 -27.47 -4.99 -2.59
CA GLU A 285 -26.08 -4.50 -2.49
C GLU A 285 -25.40 -4.81 -1.15
N SER A 286 -26.17 -4.91 -0.06
CA SER A 286 -25.66 -5.26 1.27
C SER A 286 -25.32 -6.74 1.45
N ASP A 287 -25.75 -7.61 0.54
CA ASP A 287 -25.43 -9.04 0.60
C ASP A 287 -24.04 -9.27 0.03
N LEU A 288 -23.30 -10.21 0.61
CA LEU A 288 -22.02 -10.65 0.07
C LEU A 288 -22.25 -11.88 -0.79
N LEU A 289 -21.83 -11.83 -2.04
CA LEU A 289 -21.82 -12.98 -2.95
C LEU A 289 -20.38 -13.29 -3.35
N ALA A 290 -19.95 -14.54 -3.12
CA ALA A 290 -18.63 -14.98 -3.51
C ALA A 290 -18.60 -16.42 -4.06
N ARG A 291 -17.68 -16.68 -4.98
CA ARG A 291 -17.30 -18.03 -5.42
C ARG A 291 -16.19 -18.55 -4.51
N THR A 292 -16.45 -19.64 -3.79
CA THR A 292 -15.56 -20.20 -2.76
C THR A 292 -14.78 -21.43 -3.23
N GLY A 293 -15.24 -22.06 -4.30
CA GLY A 293 -14.65 -23.24 -4.92
C GLY A 293 -14.96 -23.33 -6.42
N GLY A 294 -14.78 -24.52 -7.01
CA GLY A 294 -15.01 -24.73 -8.45
C GLY A 294 -16.47 -24.44 -8.83
N GLU A 295 -17.41 -25.11 -8.17
CA GLU A 295 -18.86 -24.98 -8.40
C GLU A 295 -19.62 -24.46 -7.17
N GLU A 296 -18.87 -24.00 -6.17
CA GLU A 296 -19.36 -23.60 -4.85
C GLU A 296 -19.43 -22.08 -4.73
N PHE A 297 -20.58 -21.59 -4.26
CA PHE A 297 -20.85 -20.19 -4.00
C PHE A 297 -21.37 -20.00 -2.58
N LEU A 298 -21.16 -18.81 -2.06
CA LEU A 298 -21.61 -18.44 -0.73
C LEU A 298 -22.28 -17.07 -0.77
N VAL A 299 -23.43 -17.00 -0.10
CA VAL A 299 -24.15 -15.75 0.15
C VAL A 299 -24.20 -15.47 1.64
N TYR A 300 -23.81 -14.27 2.05
CA TYR A 300 -24.07 -13.75 3.40
C TYR A 300 -25.06 -12.60 3.31
N THR A 301 -26.14 -12.70 4.09
CA THR A 301 -27.24 -11.73 4.12
C THR A 301 -27.48 -11.26 5.56
N PRO A 302 -27.15 -10.01 5.91
CA PRO A 302 -27.38 -9.45 7.24
C PRO A 302 -28.82 -8.91 7.39
N ASN A 303 -29.32 -8.79 8.62
CA ASN A 303 -30.62 -8.14 8.94
C ASN A 303 -31.82 -8.75 8.19
N VAL A 304 -31.99 -10.07 8.28
CA VAL A 304 -33.12 -10.83 7.72
C VAL A 304 -33.77 -11.68 8.80
N THR A 305 -35.10 -11.73 8.78
CA THR A 305 -35.87 -12.70 9.58
C THR A 305 -35.72 -14.10 8.99
N GLU A 306 -36.08 -15.13 9.76
CA GLU A 306 -36.04 -16.52 9.28
C GLU A 306 -36.84 -16.70 7.98
N ALA A 307 -38.07 -16.16 7.95
CA ALA A 307 -38.95 -16.24 6.79
C ALA A 307 -38.33 -15.58 5.56
N VAL A 308 -37.67 -14.42 5.73
CA VAL A 308 -36.98 -13.74 4.63
C VAL A 308 -35.76 -14.53 4.17
N ALA A 309 -34.96 -15.10 5.08
CA ALA A 309 -33.82 -15.93 4.72
C ALA A 309 -34.23 -17.17 3.91
N ARG A 310 -35.30 -17.86 4.32
CA ARG A 310 -35.90 -18.97 3.57
C ARG A 310 -36.38 -18.53 2.19
N SER A 311 -37.09 -17.40 2.13
CA SER A 311 -37.58 -16.85 0.87
C SER A 311 -36.45 -16.48 -0.10
N ILE A 312 -35.35 -15.90 0.39
CA ILE A 312 -34.16 -15.61 -0.42
C ILE A 312 -33.59 -16.91 -0.98
N ALA A 313 -33.36 -17.92 -0.13
CA ALA A 313 -32.81 -19.20 -0.57
C ALA A 313 -33.67 -19.87 -1.65
N GLU A 314 -34.98 -19.96 -1.44
CA GLU A 314 -35.89 -20.55 -2.44
C GLU A 314 -35.96 -19.72 -3.72
N ARG A 315 -35.94 -18.38 -3.62
CA ARG A 315 -35.90 -17.52 -4.80
C ARG A 315 -34.63 -17.74 -5.61
N LEU A 316 -33.47 -17.86 -4.97
CA LEU A 316 -32.20 -18.16 -5.65
C LEU A 316 -32.27 -19.52 -6.35
N ARG A 317 -32.72 -20.56 -5.64
CA ARG A 317 -32.88 -21.92 -6.19
C ARG A 317 -33.80 -21.92 -7.43
N ALA A 318 -34.99 -21.33 -7.31
CA ALA A 318 -35.97 -21.28 -8.39
C ALA A 318 -35.47 -20.45 -9.59
N SER A 319 -34.75 -19.34 -9.35
CA SER A 319 -34.19 -18.51 -10.42
C SER A 319 -33.12 -19.26 -11.21
N VAL A 320 -32.32 -20.08 -10.53
CA VAL A 320 -31.31 -20.93 -11.17
C VAL A 320 -31.95 -22.02 -12.01
N GLU A 321 -32.98 -22.68 -11.49
CA GLU A 321 -33.75 -23.71 -12.22
C GLU A 321 -34.39 -23.17 -13.51
N GLN A 322 -34.71 -21.87 -13.53
CA GLN A 322 -35.29 -21.20 -14.70
C GLN A 322 -34.25 -20.71 -15.72
N LEU A 323 -32.94 -20.82 -15.44
CA LEU A 323 -31.91 -20.36 -16.35
C LEU A 323 -31.99 -21.08 -17.70
N GLN A 324 -32.11 -20.29 -18.76
CA GLN A 324 -32.08 -20.76 -20.14
C GLN A 324 -30.66 -20.59 -20.68
N ILE A 325 -29.84 -21.62 -20.49
CA ILE A 325 -28.47 -21.68 -21.02
C ILE A 325 -28.49 -22.59 -22.25
N VAL A 326 -27.95 -22.14 -23.36
CA VAL A 326 -27.93 -22.89 -24.62
C VAL A 326 -26.48 -23.01 -25.08
N GLU A 327 -26.03 -24.25 -25.29
CA GLU A 327 -24.71 -24.58 -25.83
C GLU A 327 -24.91 -25.41 -27.10
N ASP A 328 -24.32 -24.99 -28.22
CA ASP A 328 -24.47 -25.64 -29.54
C ASP A 328 -25.93 -25.95 -29.92
N GLY A 329 -26.85 -25.04 -29.58
CA GLY A 329 -28.28 -25.18 -29.87
C GLY A 329 -29.05 -26.15 -28.95
N THR A 330 -28.38 -26.74 -27.95
CA THR A 330 -28.99 -27.65 -26.96
C THR A 330 -29.21 -26.94 -25.63
N PRO A 331 -30.42 -26.97 -25.05
CA PRO A 331 -30.66 -26.45 -23.70
C PRO A 331 -29.86 -27.22 -22.65
N LEU A 332 -29.16 -26.49 -21.77
CA LEU A 332 -28.42 -27.01 -20.63
C LEU A 332 -29.20 -26.74 -19.34
N PRO A 333 -30.03 -27.69 -18.87
CA PRO A 333 -30.74 -27.52 -17.61
C PRO A 333 -29.75 -27.56 -16.44
N VAL A 334 -29.85 -26.57 -15.57
CA VAL A 334 -29.03 -26.45 -14.36
C VAL A 334 -29.92 -26.31 -13.14
N SER A 335 -29.48 -26.87 -12.01
CA SER A 335 -30.13 -26.68 -10.71
C SER A 335 -29.07 -26.48 -9.64
N THR A 336 -29.50 -26.04 -8.47
CA THR A 336 -28.59 -25.85 -7.33
C THR A 336 -29.22 -26.40 -6.06
N SER A 337 -28.36 -26.96 -5.21
CA SER A 337 -28.71 -27.28 -3.82
C SER A 337 -28.18 -26.18 -2.91
N ILE A 338 -28.97 -25.80 -1.91
CA ILE A 338 -28.63 -24.70 -0.99
C ILE A 338 -28.77 -25.17 0.46
N GLY A 339 -27.70 -25.02 1.23
CA GLY A 339 -27.70 -25.16 2.68
C GLY A 339 -27.72 -23.81 3.37
N VAL A 340 -28.62 -23.62 4.33
CA VAL A 340 -28.80 -22.32 5.01
C VAL A 340 -28.60 -22.47 6.52
N ALA A 341 -27.78 -21.59 7.09
CA ALA A 341 -27.68 -21.37 8.52
C ALA A 341 -28.13 -19.94 8.85
N TRP A 342 -29.21 -19.82 9.62
CA TRP A 342 -29.75 -18.53 10.08
C TRP A 342 -29.50 -18.35 11.58
N VAL A 343 -28.89 -17.23 11.96
CA VAL A 343 -28.67 -16.84 13.35
C VAL A 343 -29.91 -16.14 13.85
N ALA A 344 -30.61 -16.74 14.82
CA ALA A 344 -31.87 -16.19 15.32
C ALA A 344 -31.66 -14.85 16.03
N ASP A 345 -31.07 -14.90 17.22
CA ASP A 345 -30.77 -13.74 18.07
C ASP A 345 -29.28 -13.70 18.41
N GLY A 346 -28.84 -12.67 19.14
CA GLY A 346 -27.47 -12.60 19.69
C GLY A 346 -26.36 -12.54 18.63
N SER A 347 -25.39 -13.45 18.73
CA SER A 347 -24.34 -13.61 17.71
C SER A 347 -23.77 -15.03 17.71
N ALA A 348 -23.29 -15.48 16.57
CA ALA A 348 -22.62 -16.77 16.42
C ALA A 348 -21.29 -16.64 15.65
N PRO A 349 -20.26 -17.45 15.98
CA PRO A 349 -19.02 -17.48 15.21
C PRO A 349 -19.29 -17.81 13.75
N ALA A 350 -18.73 -17.04 12.82
CA ALA A 350 -18.93 -17.28 11.39
C ALA A 350 -18.51 -18.68 10.96
N ALA A 351 -17.42 -19.21 11.53
CA ALA A 351 -16.96 -20.58 11.27
C ALA A 351 -18.03 -21.64 11.60
N ALA A 352 -18.75 -21.48 12.71
CA ALA A 352 -19.83 -22.39 13.10
C ALA A 352 -21.03 -22.28 12.16
N CYS A 353 -21.37 -21.06 11.73
CA CYS A 353 -22.45 -20.83 10.75
C CYS A 353 -22.13 -21.43 9.39
N LEU A 354 -20.87 -21.32 8.94
CA LEU A 354 -20.39 -21.89 7.68
C LEU A 354 -20.44 -23.42 7.71
N ALA A 355 -19.98 -24.04 8.80
CA ALA A 355 -20.05 -25.49 8.99
C ALA A 355 -21.50 -25.97 9.00
N ARG A 356 -22.39 -25.26 9.70
CA ARG A 356 -23.81 -25.63 9.74
C ARG A 356 -24.49 -25.48 8.38
N ALA A 357 -24.16 -24.44 7.61
CA ALA A 357 -24.68 -24.27 6.25
C ALA A 357 -24.15 -25.37 5.30
N ASP A 358 -22.91 -25.83 5.47
CA ASP A 358 -22.34 -26.97 4.74
C ASP A 358 -23.07 -28.28 5.04
N GLU A 359 -23.35 -28.56 6.31
CA GLU A 359 -24.16 -29.72 6.73
C GLU A 359 -25.54 -29.71 6.07
N MET A 360 -26.20 -28.54 6.04
CA MET A 360 -27.48 -28.39 5.37
C MET A 360 -27.34 -28.58 3.85
N LEU A 361 -26.28 -28.09 3.23
CA LEU A 361 -26.05 -28.28 1.80
C LEU A 361 -25.90 -29.78 1.48
N TYR A 362 -25.20 -30.52 2.33
CA TYR A 362 -25.09 -31.97 2.23
C TYR A 362 -26.46 -32.66 2.35
N GLU A 363 -27.30 -32.25 3.31
CA GLU A 363 -28.67 -32.76 3.44
C GLU A 363 -29.51 -32.48 2.19
N ALA A 364 -29.46 -31.25 1.65
CA ALA A 364 -30.16 -30.89 0.41
C ALA A 364 -29.74 -31.78 -0.77
N LYS A 365 -28.43 -32.06 -0.91
CA LYS A 365 -27.90 -32.95 -1.94
C LYS A 365 -28.33 -34.41 -1.73
N ARG A 366 -28.31 -34.90 -0.49
CA ARG A 366 -28.70 -36.27 -0.13
C ARG A 366 -30.18 -36.52 -0.40
N ASP A 367 -31.02 -35.55 -0.07
CA ASP A 367 -32.48 -35.74 -0.09
C ASP A 367 -33.08 -35.59 -1.50
N GLY A 368 -32.25 -35.32 -2.51
CA GLY A 368 -32.65 -35.36 -3.92
C GLY A 368 -32.19 -34.18 -4.76
N ARG A 369 -31.35 -33.28 -4.22
CA ARG A 369 -30.87 -32.06 -4.89
C ARG A 369 -31.99 -31.07 -5.24
N ASN A 370 -31.63 -29.99 -5.93
CA ASN A 370 -32.53 -28.91 -6.36
C ASN A 370 -33.50 -28.48 -5.24
N ARG A 371 -32.95 -28.17 -4.07
CA ARG A 371 -33.73 -27.83 -2.87
C ARG A 371 -32.93 -27.01 -1.88
N VAL A 372 -33.66 -26.43 -0.94
CA VAL A 372 -33.11 -25.75 0.22
C VAL A 372 -33.23 -26.64 1.45
N ALA A 373 -32.14 -26.78 2.21
CA ALA A 373 -32.16 -27.28 3.58
C ALA A 373 -31.76 -26.15 4.53
N PHE A 374 -32.37 -26.10 5.71
CA PHE A 374 -32.33 -24.91 6.56
C PHE A 374 -32.17 -25.29 8.03
N ALA A 375 -31.22 -24.64 8.69
CA ALA A 375 -31.03 -24.72 10.13
C ALA A 375 -31.12 -23.34 10.78
N THR A 376 -31.85 -23.28 11.90
CA THR A 376 -31.80 -22.16 12.83
C THR A 376 -30.69 -22.40 13.84
N MET A 377 -29.76 -21.46 13.95
CA MET A 377 -28.70 -21.47 14.94
C MET A 377 -29.17 -20.84 16.24
N ALA A 378 -29.20 -21.64 17.30
CA ALA A 378 -29.41 -21.15 18.66
C ALA A 378 -28.13 -20.50 19.19
N VAL A 379 -28.28 -19.43 19.95
CA VAL A 379 -27.17 -18.73 20.61
C VAL A 379 -26.55 -19.64 21.66
N GLN A 380 -25.24 -19.87 21.60
CA GLN A 380 -24.52 -20.29 22.79
C GLN A 380 -24.41 -19.06 23.70
N ALA A 381 -25.05 -19.12 24.87
CA ALA A 381 -24.81 -18.15 25.92
C ALA A 381 -23.28 -18.05 26.15
N PRO A 382 -22.71 -16.85 26.33
CA PRO A 382 -21.30 -16.74 26.67
C PRO A 382 -21.08 -17.56 27.94
N ASP A 383 -20.14 -18.49 27.83
CA ASP A 383 -19.69 -19.31 28.95
C ASP A 383 -19.38 -18.34 30.10
N ARG A 384 -20.20 -18.36 31.16
CA ARG A 384 -19.91 -17.62 32.37
C ARG A 384 -18.77 -18.37 33.04
N ALA A 385 -17.55 -18.08 32.57
CA ALA A 385 -16.34 -18.52 33.25
C ALA A 385 -16.39 -17.99 34.69
N ALA A 386 -16.44 -18.94 35.61
CA ALA A 386 -16.44 -18.79 37.05
C ALA A 386 -15.10 -18.28 37.58
#